data_AF-J3NI67-F1
#
_entry.id   AF-J3NI67-F1
#
_cell.length_a   1.000
_cell.length_b   1.000
_cell.length_c   1.000
_cell.angle_alpha   90.00
_cell.angle_beta   90.00
_cell.angle_gamma   90.00
#
_symmetry.space_group_name_H-M   'P 1'
#
loop_
_entity.id
_entity.type
_entity.pdbx_description
1 polymer ?
#
loop_
_entity_poly.entity_id
_entity_poly.type
_entity_poly.pdbx_seq_one_letter_code
_entity_poly.pdbx_strand_id
1 'polypeptide(L)'
;MEMPQHLCPCHLKPRSSNDSRELRVENECCRVLCKTNTQGFVLVSPEKTGCHQIGDLANRPYPLSWAGNSRQGQGPNQKDLLHYCKEPSIDVIVLSFIHLFPAQANGLPGSNFGNQCRGAVYQGPGRDRSRDALQADCPRLRSQVAACQRRHGKKLLLSLGGGTSGYQLTGAAAGRAFADQLWALFGPPDRASRLPRPFGDAADLDGFDLDIEHPPTDGGAGYRALAAGLRAHFASPAGRRKPRYLTASPQCVVPDSNLSAVVRAVRFDALFIR
;
A
#
# COMPACT_ATOMS: atom_id res chain seq x y z
N MET A 1 -4.14 -41.17 -5.29
CA MET A 1 -4.64 -40.89 -6.65
C MET A 1 -5.94 -40.11 -6.48
N GLU A 2 -6.20 -39.17 -7.39
CA GLU A 2 -7.37 -38.28 -7.52
C GLU A 2 -7.43 -36.96 -6.73
N MET A 3 -7.63 -35.90 -7.51
CA MET A 3 -7.90 -34.50 -7.14
C MET A 3 -9.42 -34.27 -7.05
N PRO A 4 -9.92 -33.34 -6.22
CA PRO A 4 -11.25 -32.77 -6.42
C PRO A 4 -11.18 -31.36 -7.04
N GLN A 5 -12.07 -31.16 -8.00
CA GLN A 5 -12.27 -30.00 -8.84
C GLN A 5 -13.06 -28.90 -8.10
N HIS A 6 -12.53 -27.67 -8.00
CA HIS A 6 -13.34 -26.45 -7.81
C HIS A 6 -12.60 -25.24 -8.40
N LEU A 7 -12.74 -25.07 -9.72
CA LEU A 7 -12.52 -23.80 -10.41
C LEU A 7 -13.87 -23.41 -11.00
N CYS A 8 -14.55 -22.40 -10.44
CA CYS A 8 -15.69 -21.79 -11.11
C CYS A 8 -15.21 -21.05 -12.37
N PRO A 9 -15.75 -21.34 -13.56
CA PRO A 9 -15.44 -20.57 -14.76
C PRO A 9 -16.27 -19.27 -14.77
N CYS A 10 -15.61 -18.13 -14.99
CA CYS A 10 -16.28 -16.88 -15.34
C CYS A 10 -16.79 -16.96 -16.79
N HIS A 11 -18.09 -17.18 -16.99
CA HIS A 11 -18.71 -17.06 -18.32
C HIS A 11 -19.38 -15.70 -18.50
N LEU A 12 -19.00 -14.98 -19.56
CA LEU A 12 -19.72 -13.82 -20.09
C LEU A 12 -20.87 -14.33 -20.97
N LYS A 13 -22.13 -13.96 -20.67
CA LYS A 13 -23.25 -14.14 -21.61
C LYS A 13 -23.42 -12.88 -22.48
N PRO A 14 -23.71 -13.02 -23.79
CA PRO A 14 -24.06 -11.89 -24.66
C PRO A 14 -25.51 -11.43 -24.46
N ARG A 15 -25.74 -10.14 -24.79
CA ARG A 15 -26.95 -9.33 -24.54
C ARG A 15 -28.22 -9.81 -25.27
N SER A 16 -29.38 -9.47 -24.69
CA SER A 16 -30.58 -9.06 -25.44
C SER A 16 -30.95 -7.60 -25.12
N SER A 17 -31.74 -7.00 -26.00
CA SER A 17 -31.94 -5.58 -26.29
C SER A 17 -32.82 -4.78 -25.31
N ASN A 18 -32.59 -3.46 -25.27
CA ASN A 18 -33.42 -2.37 -24.71
C ASN A 18 -33.60 -2.34 -23.18
N ASP A 19 -32.76 -1.59 -22.46
CA ASP A 19 -33.11 -0.33 -21.76
C ASP A 19 -31.85 0.19 -21.00
N SER A 20 -31.85 1.48 -20.68
CA SER A 20 -30.80 2.30 -20.08
C SER A 20 -30.10 1.68 -18.83
N ARG A 21 -28.75 1.74 -18.78
CA ARG A 21 -27.91 1.00 -17.81
C ARG A 21 -27.88 1.65 -16.42
N GLU A 22 -28.52 1.00 -15.46
CA GLU A 22 -28.17 1.07 -14.04
C GLU A 22 -27.17 -0.07 -13.74
N LEU A 23 -26.03 0.23 -13.10
CA LEU A 23 -25.08 -0.78 -12.61
C LEU A 23 -25.66 -1.42 -11.35
N ARG A 24 -26.54 -2.41 -11.51
CA ARG A 24 -26.86 -3.34 -10.42
C ARG A 24 -25.69 -4.30 -10.24
N VAL A 25 -24.97 -4.13 -9.13
CA VAL A 25 -24.01 -5.12 -8.62
C VAL A 25 -24.82 -6.24 -7.97
N GLU A 26 -25.29 -7.17 -8.78
CA GLU A 26 -25.75 -8.47 -8.28
C GLU A 26 -24.59 -9.47 -8.42
N ASN A 27 -24.32 -10.19 -7.32
CA ASN A 27 -23.25 -11.19 -7.09
C ASN A 27 -21.97 -10.69 -6.36
N GLU A 28 -22.10 -10.61 -5.04
CA GLU A 28 -21.18 -10.82 -3.88
C GLU A 28 -19.65 -11.06 -4.00
N CYS A 29 -18.94 -10.76 -5.10
CA CYS A 29 -17.48 -10.96 -5.18
C CYS A 29 -16.62 -9.70 -4.99
N CYS A 30 -17.16 -8.62 -4.43
CA CYS A 30 -16.37 -7.49 -3.90
C CYS A 30 -16.90 -7.14 -2.51
N ARG A 31 -16.32 -7.73 -1.46
CA ARG A 31 -16.62 -7.36 -0.07
C ARG A 31 -16.12 -5.93 0.20
N VAL A 32 -17.03 -4.98 0.14
CA VAL A 32 -16.95 -3.72 0.88
C VAL A 32 -17.10 -4.09 2.36
N LEU A 33 -16.01 -4.01 3.13
CA LEU A 33 -16.02 -4.33 4.57
C LEU A 33 -16.65 -3.18 5.37
N CYS A 34 -17.98 -3.14 5.42
CA CYS A 34 -18.73 -2.46 6.47
C CYS A 34 -20.15 -3.06 6.63
N LYS A 35 -20.25 -4.23 7.29
CA LYS A 35 -21.28 -4.54 8.29
C LYS A 35 -21.03 -5.91 8.92
N THR A 36 -21.07 -5.94 10.24
CA THR A 36 -21.00 -7.14 11.08
C THR A 36 -22.32 -7.91 11.02
N ASN A 37 -22.27 -9.15 10.53
CA ASN A 37 -22.76 -10.32 11.27
C ASN A 37 -22.35 -11.61 10.54
N THR A 38 -21.61 -12.44 11.27
CA THR A 38 -21.36 -13.89 11.08
C THR A 38 -21.01 -14.46 9.70
N GLN A 39 -19.83 -15.10 9.69
CA GLN A 39 -19.29 -16.16 8.80
C GLN A 39 -18.34 -15.75 7.64
N GLY A 40 -17.04 -15.71 8.03
CA GLY A 40 -15.83 -16.11 7.30
C GLY A 40 -15.35 -15.22 6.13
N PHE A 41 -14.10 -14.76 5.98
CA PHE A 41 -12.90 -14.76 6.82
C PHE A 41 -12.18 -13.42 6.60
N VAL A 42 -11.73 -12.81 7.70
CA VAL A 42 -10.70 -11.76 7.76
C VAL A 42 -9.55 -12.40 8.53
N LEU A 43 -8.29 -11.98 8.32
CA LEU A 43 -7.28 -12.17 9.38
C LEU A 43 -7.63 -11.22 10.53
N VAL A 44 -8.60 -11.65 11.32
CA VAL A 44 -8.96 -11.14 12.63
C VAL A 44 -8.66 -12.28 13.58
N SER A 45 -7.77 -12.04 14.54
CA SER A 45 -7.66 -12.93 15.69
C SER A 45 -9.05 -12.98 16.36
N PRO A 46 -9.63 -14.15 16.66
CA PRO A 46 -11.00 -14.28 17.17
C PRO A 46 -11.30 -13.49 18.44
N GLU A 47 -10.27 -12.96 19.12
CA GLU A 47 -10.40 -12.28 20.40
C GLU A 47 -10.27 -10.75 20.34
N LYS A 48 -9.92 -10.13 19.19
CA LYS A 48 -9.65 -8.68 19.15
C LYS A 48 -10.17 -8.03 17.86
N THR A 49 -11.17 -7.17 18.02
CA THR A 49 -11.81 -6.35 16.99
C THR A 49 -10.86 -5.30 16.39
N GLY A 50 -10.69 -5.28 15.06
CA GLY A 50 -10.35 -4.06 14.30
C GLY A 50 -9.32 -4.20 13.17
N CYS A 51 -9.74 -4.05 11.91
CA CYS A 51 -8.84 -3.61 10.84
C CYS A 51 -8.83 -2.08 10.82
N HIS A 52 -7.80 -1.46 11.42
CA HIS A 52 -7.65 -0.01 11.41
C HIS A 52 -6.88 0.43 10.16
N GLN A 53 -7.60 0.95 9.17
CA GLN A 53 -7.03 2.01 8.36
C GLN A 53 -7.08 3.28 9.15
N ILE A 54 -6.02 4.08 9.03
CA ILE A 54 -6.06 5.32 9.72
C ILE A 54 -6.49 6.45 8.81
N GLY A 55 -7.79 6.69 8.87
CA GLY A 55 -8.45 7.82 8.26
C GLY A 55 -9.95 7.83 8.47
N ASP A 56 -10.49 7.36 9.62
CA ASP A 56 -11.91 7.62 9.92
C ASP A 56 -12.24 7.45 11.40
N LEU A 57 -13.24 8.21 11.89
CA LEU A 57 -13.74 8.40 13.27
C LEU A 57 -13.18 9.63 14.02
N ALA A 58 -13.95 10.71 13.98
CA ALA A 58 -13.94 11.77 14.99
C ALA A 58 -15.37 12.06 15.47
N ASN A 59 -15.91 11.21 16.35
CA ASN A 59 -16.78 11.67 17.46
C ASN A 59 -16.99 10.68 18.64
N ARG A 60 -16.14 9.65 18.80
CA ARG A 60 -16.00 8.80 20.00
C ARG A 60 -14.52 8.37 20.11
N PRO A 61 -13.99 7.96 21.28
CA PRO A 61 -12.54 7.83 21.46
C PRO A 61 -11.99 6.72 20.53
N TYR A 62 -10.82 6.97 19.91
CA TYR A 62 -10.10 6.23 18.83
C TYR A 62 -10.55 6.56 17.38
N PRO A 63 -9.64 6.73 16.36
CA PRO A 63 -8.42 5.97 16.04
C PRO A 63 -7.24 6.80 15.42
N LEU A 64 -6.01 6.38 15.66
CA LEU A 64 -4.82 7.21 15.42
C LEU A 64 -3.99 6.74 14.24
N SER A 65 -3.64 7.67 13.34
CA SER A 65 -2.68 7.34 12.30
C SER A 65 -1.37 7.10 13.01
N TRP A 66 -0.41 6.66 12.24
CA TRP A 66 0.92 7.12 12.51
C TRP A 66 1.01 8.65 12.79
N ALA A 67 -0.04 9.47 12.67
CA ALA A 67 -0.17 10.78 13.31
C ALA A 67 -1.31 10.87 14.36
N GLY A 68 -0.91 11.12 15.61
CA GLY A 68 -1.75 11.91 16.50
C GLY A 68 -1.95 13.31 15.92
N ASN A 69 -3.22 13.65 15.67
CA ASN A 69 -3.75 14.96 15.25
C ASN A 69 -3.64 15.39 13.78
N SER A 70 -3.47 14.50 12.80
CA SER A 70 -3.79 14.87 11.42
C SER A 70 -4.25 13.68 10.60
N ARG A 71 -5.17 13.94 9.67
CA ARG A 71 -5.58 13.05 8.56
C ARG A 71 -4.41 12.73 7.58
N GLN A 72 -3.18 12.84 8.06
CA GLN A 72 -1.92 12.80 7.33
C GLN A 72 -0.91 12.12 8.24
N GLY A 73 -0.33 10.99 7.83
CA GLY A 73 0.76 10.29 8.53
C GLY A 73 2.10 11.04 8.55
N GLN A 74 2.05 12.37 8.67
CA GLN A 74 3.12 13.34 8.51
C GLN A 74 3.08 14.42 9.61
N GLY A 75 2.46 14.13 10.74
CA GLY A 75 2.22 15.13 11.78
C GLY A 75 3.53 15.59 12.45
N PRO A 76 3.63 16.86 12.89
CA PRO A 76 4.83 17.37 13.57
C PRO A 76 5.05 16.73 14.96
N ASN A 77 3.98 16.21 15.57
CA ASN A 77 3.97 15.70 16.95
C ASN A 77 3.63 14.21 17.05
N GLN A 78 3.80 13.45 15.96
CA GLN A 78 3.56 12.02 15.99
C GLN A 78 4.60 11.28 16.86
N LYS A 79 4.12 10.25 17.57
CA LYS A 79 4.94 9.36 18.40
C LYS A 79 5.80 8.42 17.53
N ASP A 80 6.66 7.63 18.16
CA ASP A 80 7.53 6.67 17.47
C ASP A 80 6.80 5.34 17.14
N LEU A 81 7.33 4.52 16.22
CA LEU A 81 6.59 3.42 15.56
C LEU A 81 6.26 2.37 16.59
N LEU A 82 7.21 2.12 17.48
CA LEU A 82 7.02 1.22 18.60
C LEU A 82 5.91 1.64 19.56
N HIS A 83 5.54 2.92 19.66
CA HIS A 83 4.37 3.31 20.42
C HIS A 83 3.11 2.59 19.92
N TYR A 84 2.86 2.64 18.61
CA TYR A 84 1.69 2.00 18.01
C TYR A 84 1.87 0.49 17.84
N CYS A 85 3.09 -0.01 17.69
CA CYS A 85 3.33 -1.45 17.67
C CYS A 85 2.98 -2.12 19.00
N LYS A 86 3.07 -1.40 20.13
CA LYS A 86 2.67 -1.89 21.45
C LYS A 86 1.15 -1.92 21.63
N GLU A 87 0.40 -1.18 20.82
CA GLU A 87 -1.04 -1.12 20.92
C GLU A 87 -1.65 -2.46 20.46
N PRO A 88 -2.30 -3.22 21.36
CA PRO A 88 -2.85 -4.54 21.02
C PRO A 88 -4.00 -4.47 20.01
N SER A 89 -4.70 -3.34 19.88
CA SER A 89 -5.82 -3.18 18.95
C SER A 89 -5.40 -2.96 17.49
N ILE A 90 -4.12 -2.68 17.21
CA ILE A 90 -3.64 -2.41 15.85
C ILE A 90 -3.00 -3.67 15.27
N ASP A 91 -3.53 -4.26 14.20
CA ASP A 91 -2.90 -5.43 13.56
C ASP A 91 -1.98 -5.07 12.39
N VAL A 92 -2.34 -4.01 11.66
CA VAL A 92 -1.67 -3.54 10.46
C VAL A 92 -1.36 -2.06 10.62
N ILE A 93 -0.13 -1.66 10.30
CA ILE A 93 0.29 -0.26 10.26
C ILE A 93 0.73 0.04 8.83
N VAL A 94 0.14 1.10 8.27
CA VAL A 94 0.50 1.63 6.95
C VAL A 94 1.47 2.78 7.14
N LEU A 95 2.71 2.58 6.68
CA LEU A 95 3.76 3.59 6.68
C LEU A 95 3.53 4.54 5.51
N SER A 96 3.25 5.78 5.85
CA SER A 96 2.88 6.83 4.91
C SER A 96 4.00 7.86 4.90
N PHE A 97 4.62 8.23 3.78
CA PHE A 97 4.37 7.81 2.38
C PHE A 97 5.66 7.79 1.53
N ILE A 98 5.60 7.02 0.45
CA ILE A 98 6.32 7.35 -0.78
C ILE A 98 5.46 8.34 -1.58
N HIS A 99 5.81 9.62 -1.51
CA HIS A 99 4.99 10.73 -2.00
C HIS A 99 5.47 11.31 -3.35
N LEU A 100 6.66 10.92 -3.84
CA LEU A 100 7.13 11.22 -5.19
C LEU A 100 7.56 9.93 -5.88
N PHE A 101 7.24 9.80 -7.17
CA PHE A 101 7.68 8.66 -7.97
C PHE A 101 8.96 8.97 -8.75
N PRO A 102 9.65 7.95 -9.27
CA PRO A 102 10.99 8.13 -9.83
C PRO A 102 11.09 9.19 -10.94
N ALA A 103 10.03 9.37 -11.73
CA ALA A 103 10.00 10.37 -12.80
C ALA A 103 9.90 11.81 -12.29
N GLN A 104 9.35 12.03 -11.09
CA GLN A 104 9.20 13.34 -10.46
C GLN A 104 10.27 13.62 -9.39
N ALA A 105 11.02 12.60 -8.98
CA ALA A 105 12.20 12.70 -8.13
C ALA A 105 13.49 12.39 -8.93
N ASN A 106 14.66 12.31 -8.31
CA ASN A 106 15.90 12.10 -9.04
C ASN A 106 16.17 10.63 -9.47
N GLY A 107 15.12 9.89 -9.89
CA GLY A 107 15.20 8.49 -10.30
C GLY A 107 15.10 7.45 -9.17
N LEU A 108 15.24 7.88 -7.91
CA LEU A 108 14.73 7.16 -6.73
C LEU A 108 13.40 7.77 -6.32
N PRO A 109 12.49 7.03 -5.66
CA PRO A 109 11.25 7.61 -5.17
C PRO A 109 11.50 8.59 -4.01
N GLY A 110 10.61 9.55 -3.80
CA GLY A 110 10.66 10.44 -2.65
C GLY A 110 9.83 9.93 -1.49
N SER A 111 10.37 9.96 -0.28
CA SER A 111 9.67 9.55 0.93
C SER A 111 9.48 10.73 1.88
N ASN A 112 8.37 10.74 2.60
CA ASN A 112 8.17 11.64 3.73
C ASN A 112 7.52 10.83 4.84
N PHE A 113 8.03 10.93 6.06
CA PHE A 113 7.49 10.27 7.25
C PHE A 113 7.34 11.27 8.40
N GLY A 114 7.13 12.55 8.10
CA GLY A 114 6.93 13.63 9.05
C GLY A 114 8.16 13.86 9.92
N ASN A 115 7.93 14.01 11.23
CA ASN A 115 8.98 14.27 12.23
C ASN A 115 9.95 13.09 12.51
N GLN A 116 9.94 12.02 11.71
CA GLN A 116 10.66 10.76 12.00
C GLN A 116 12.05 10.69 11.39
N CYS A 117 12.34 11.62 10.48
CA CYS A 117 13.59 11.68 9.74
C CYS A 117 14.22 13.07 9.88
N ARG A 118 15.55 13.15 9.77
CA ARG A 118 16.34 14.37 10.03
C ARG A 118 16.72 15.14 8.74
N GLY A 119 16.06 14.83 7.62
CA GLY A 119 16.17 15.58 6.37
C GLY A 119 17.25 15.13 5.38
N ALA A 120 18.22 14.29 5.78
CA ALA A 120 19.18 13.72 4.83
C ALA A 120 18.48 12.78 3.83
N VAL A 121 18.93 12.79 2.58
CA VAL A 121 18.37 12.02 1.47
C VAL A 121 19.44 11.21 0.73
N TYR A 122 19.04 10.09 0.12
CA TYR A 122 19.90 9.32 -0.77
C TYR A 122 20.03 10.00 -2.13
N GLN A 123 21.23 9.98 -2.69
CA GLN A 123 21.47 10.45 -4.05
C GLN A 123 20.81 9.50 -5.06
N GLY A 124 19.92 10.05 -5.89
CA GLY A 124 19.33 9.34 -7.01
C GLY A 124 20.24 9.25 -8.23
N PRO A 125 19.93 8.37 -9.21
CA PRO A 125 20.72 8.20 -10.43
C PRO A 125 20.56 9.35 -11.43
N GLY A 126 19.58 10.23 -11.27
CA GLY A 126 19.41 11.38 -12.16
C GLY A 126 20.44 12.50 -11.89
N ARG A 127 20.45 13.49 -12.78
CA ARG A 127 21.45 14.58 -12.77
C ARG A 127 21.15 15.70 -11.78
N ASP A 128 19.90 15.84 -11.37
CA ASP A 128 19.45 16.96 -10.54
C ASP A 128 19.34 16.55 -9.07
N ARG A 129 20.42 16.83 -8.33
CA ARG A 129 20.51 16.53 -6.90
C ARG A 129 19.49 17.28 -6.05
N SER A 130 18.93 18.40 -6.54
CA SER A 130 17.87 19.11 -5.82
C SER A 130 16.56 18.30 -5.72
N ARG A 131 16.42 17.27 -6.56
CA ARG A 131 15.29 16.33 -6.58
C ARG A 131 15.54 15.04 -5.82
N ASP A 132 16.67 14.93 -5.09
CA ASP A 132 16.90 13.81 -4.19
C ASP A 132 15.90 13.90 -3.02
N ALA A 133 15.04 12.89 -2.90
CA ALA A 133 13.90 12.94 -1.97
C ALA A 133 13.69 11.66 -1.16
N LEU A 134 14.50 10.61 -1.35
CA LEU A 134 14.41 9.38 -0.56
C LEU A 134 15.11 9.60 0.78
N GLN A 135 14.37 9.67 1.88
CA GLN A 135 14.96 9.96 3.20
C GLN A 135 15.94 8.86 3.63
N ALA A 136 17.16 9.29 3.99
CA ALA A 136 18.28 8.43 4.37
C ALA A 136 18.55 8.40 5.88
N ASP A 137 18.18 9.48 6.59
CA ASP A 137 18.40 9.58 8.03
C ASP A 137 17.07 9.51 8.81
N CYS A 138 16.55 8.28 8.93
CA CYS A 138 15.35 7.95 9.71
C CYS A 138 15.70 6.93 10.83
N PRO A 139 16.53 7.28 11.82
CA PRO A 139 17.20 6.31 12.69
C PRO A 139 16.23 5.52 13.58
N ARG A 140 15.17 6.18 14.07
CA ARG A 140 14.10 5.53 14.82
C ARG A 140 13.33 4.58 13.91
N LEU A 141 12.78 5.08 12.81
CA LEU A 141 11.99 4.27 11.89
C LEU A 141 12.78 3.04 11.37
N ARG A 142 14.05 3.23 10.99
CA ARG A 142 14.97 2.18 10.55
C ARG A 142 15.11 1.04 11.57
N SER A 143 15.28 1.35 12.84
CA SER A 143 15.40 0.32 13.89
C SER A 143 14.04 -0.29 14.29
N GLN A 144 12.97 0.48 14.16
CA GLN A 144 11.65 0.11 14.69
C GLN A 144 10.81 -0.75 13.73
N VAL A 145 11.01 -0.66 12.41
CA VAL A 145 10.28 -1.47 11.41
C VAL A 145 10.42 -2.97 11.72
N ALA A 146 11.65 -3.48 11.75
CA ALA A 146 11.89 -4.90 12.04
C ALA A 146 11.49 -5.28 13.47
N ALA A 147 11.65 -4.37 14.44
CA ALA A 147 11.25 -4.61 15.82
C ALA A 147 9.73 -4.72 15.97
N CYS A 148 8.96 -3.90 15.24
CA CYS A 148 7.50 -3.95 15.22
C CYS A 148 6.99 -5.32 14.73
N GLN A 149 7.52 -5.79 13.60
CA GLN A 149 7.16 -7.08 13.04
C GLN A 149 7.58 -8.24 13.96
N ARG A 150 8.83 -8.24 14.45
CA ARG A 150 9.39 -9.37 15.20
C ARG A 150 8.91 -9.45 16.66
N ARG A 151 8.76 -8.30 17.33
CA ARG A 151 8.40 -8.24 18.76
C ARG A 151 6.90 -8.13 19.00
N HIS A 152 6.18 -7.50 18.07
CA HIS A 152 4.76 -7.20 18.24
C HIS A 152 3.87 -7.89 17.21
N GLY A 153 4.44 -8.63 16.24
CA GLY A 153 3.68 -9.39 15.25
C GLY A 153 2.90 -8.56 14.23
N LYS A 154 3.07 -7.24 14.25
CA LYS A 154 2.31 -6.31 13.39
C LYS A 154 2.71 -6.45 11.94
N LYS A 155 1.75 -6.23 11.03
CA LYS A 155 2.03 -6.12 9.59
C LYS A 155 2.36 -4.67 9.24
N LEU A 156 3.43 -4.47 8.49
CA LEU A 156 3.84 -3.16 8.01
C LEU A 156 3.71 -3.07 6.49
N LEU A 157 2.84 -2.18 6.03
CA LEU A 157 2.69 -1.85 4.61
C LEU A 157 3.34 -0.50 4.33
N LEU A 158 3.83 -0.27 3.12
CA LEU A 158 4.28 1.06 2.68
C LEU A 158 3.28 1.65 1.69
N SER A 159 2.72 2.81 2.02
CA SER A 159 1.76 3.50 1.16
C SER A 159 2.44 4.42 0.15
N LEU A 160 1.92 4.35 -1.07
CA LEU A 160 2.36 5.11 -2.22
C LEU A 160 1.32 6.17 -2.55
N GLY A 161 1.77 7.42 -2.72
CA GLY A 161 0.92 8.55 -3.06
C GLY A 161 0.64 9.45 -1.86
N GLY A 162 -0.64 9.54 -1.48
CA GLY A 162 -1.18 10.48 -0.50
C GLY A 162 -1.62 11.80 -1.14
N GLY A 163 -2.09 12.73 -0.31
CA GLY A 163 -2.70 13.99 -0.75
C GLY A 163 -1.73 15.03 -1.35
N THR A 164 -0.42 14.78 -1.39
CA THR A 164 0.53 15.70 -2.04
C THR A 164 0.36 15.63 -3.57
N SER A 165 0.31 16.77 -4.24
CA SER A 165 0.47 16.83 -5.69
C SER A 165 1.92 16.54 -6.09
N GLY A 166 2.14 15.98 -7.28
CA GLY A 166 3.49 15.88 -7.86
C GLY A 166 4.01 14.46 -8.07
N TYR A 167 3.19 13.43 -7.91
CA TYR A 167 3.49 12.08 -8.40
C TYR A 167 2.54 11.70 -9.54
N GLN A 168 3.07 10.97 -10.53
CA GLN A 168 2.30 10.37 -11.61
C GLN A 168 3.09 9.20 -12.18
N LEU A 169 2.38 8.16 -12.61
CA LEU A 169 2.99 6.98 -13.22
C LEU A 169 2.44 6.79 -14.63
N THR A 170 3.20 7.26 -15.61
CA THR A 170 2.77 7.25 -17.02
C THR A 170 3.40 6.06 -17.75
N GLY A 171 2.56 5.14 -18.19
CA GLY A 171 2.93 4.00 -19.02
C GLY A 171 3.34 2.76 -18.23
N ALA A 172 3.05 1.59 -18.81
CA ALA A 172 3.28 0.31 -18.15
C ALA A 172 4.77 0.02 -17.86
N ALA A 173 5.68 0.57 -18.66
CA ALA A 173 7.12 0.41 -18.44
C ALA A 173 7.58 1.11 -17.15
N ALA A 174 7.12 2.34 -16.92
CA ALA A 174 7.39 3.06 -15.67
C ALA A 174 6.78 2.34 -14.47
N GLY A 175 5.56 1.79 -14.64
CA GLY A 175 4.91 0.97 -13.62
C GLY A 175 5.72 -0.25 -13.18
N ARG A 176 6.18 -1.06 -14.16
CA ARG A 176 7.02 -2.24 -13.87
C ARG A 176 8.35 -1.86 -13.22
N ALA A 177 9.05 -0.89 -13.79
CA ALA A 177 10.34 -0.44 -13.26
C ALA A 177 10.21 0.07 -11.81
N PHE A 178 9.10 0.76 -11.50
CA PHE A 178 8.88 1.22 -10.14
C PHE A 178 8.51 0.08 -9.17
N ALA A 179 7.78 -0.95 -9.63
CA ALA A 179 7.54 -2.15 -8.83
C ALA A 179 8.85 -2.86 -8.45
N ASP A 180 9.75 -3.02 -9.43
CA ASP A 180 11.09 -3.61 -9.22
C ASP A 180 11.91 -2.80 -8.22
N GLN A 181 11.87 -1.47 -8.37
CA GLN A 181 12.59 -0.57 -7.49
C GLN A 181 12.05 -0.61 -6.05
N LEU A 182 10.72 -0.58 -5.85
CA LEU A 182 10.11 -0.69 -4.53
C LEU A 182 10.46 -2.02 -3.86
N TRP A 183 10.43 -3.12 -4.61
CA TRP A 183 10.80 -4.43 -4.10
C TRP A 183 12.27 -4.48 -3.67
N ALA A 184 13.18 -3.93 -4.47
CA ALA A 184 14.59 -3.86 -4.16
C ALA A 184 14.93 -2.92 -2.98
N LEU A 185 14.17 -1.83 -2.79
CA LEU A 185 14.34 -0.89 -1.69
C LEU A 185 13.76 -1.40 -0.35
N PHE A 186 12.59 -2.06 -0.39
CA PHE A 186 11.76 -2.31 0.80
C PHE A 186 11.29 -3.76 1.00
N GLY A 187 11.46 -4.63 0.00
CA GLY A 187 11.14 -6.06 0.08
C GLY A 187 12.21 -6.88 0.80
N PRO A 188 12.34 -8.19 0.54
CA PRO A 188 13.45 -9.00 1.07
C PRO A 188 14.81 -8.40 0.78
N PRO A 189 15.80 -8.60 1.65
CA PRO A 189 17.18 -8.22 1.36
C PRO A 189 17.70 -8.97 0.15
N ASP A 190 18.23 -8.23 -0.83
CA ASP A 190 18.91 -8.76 -2.00
C ASP A 190 20.35 -8.24 -2.02
N ARG A 191 21.32 -9.14 -1.85
CA ARG A 191 22.74 -8.80 -1.84
C ARG A 191 23.27 -8.36 -3.20
N ALA A 192 22.56 -8.66 -4.29
CA ALA A 192 22.92 -8.22 -5.63
C ALA A 192 22.48 -6.77 -5.91
N SER A 193 21.45 -6.28 -5.20
CA SER A 193 20.97 -4.91 -5.34
C SER A 193 21.98 -3.92 -4.77
N ARG A 194 22.25 -2.85 -5.53
CA ARG A 194 23.05 -1.70 -5.09
C ARG A 194 22.19 -0.52 -4.65
N LEU A 195 20.87 -0.68 -4.62
CA LEU A 195 19.97 0.37 -4.19
C LEU A 195 20.03 0.54 -2.66
N PRO A 196 19.82 1.77 -2.16
CA PRO A 196 19.80 2.01 -0.72
C PRO A 196 18.66 1.26 -0.03
N ARG A 197 18.81 0.98 1.26
CA ARG A 197 17.75 0.40 2.09
C ARG A 197 17.39 1.36 3.22
N PRO A 198 16.38 2.24 3.05
CA PRO A 198 16.06 3.29 4.02
C PRO A 198 15.74 2.77 5.42
N PHE A 199 15.15 1.57 5.51
CA PHE A 199 14.84 0.90 6.77
C PHE A 199 15.89 -0.14 7.19
N GLY A 200 17.05 -0.15 6.52
CA GLY A 200 18.15 -1.08 6.77
C GLY A 200 17.94 -2.50 6.22
N ASP A 201 18.99 -3.30 6.30
CA ASP A 201 19.02 -4.65 5.69
C ASP A 201 18.15 -5.67 6.43
N ALA A 202 17.76 -5.39 7.68
CA ALA A 202 16.85 -6.24 8.42
C ALA A 202 15.38 -6.00 8.06
N ALA A 203 15.07 -4.89 7.39
CA ALA A 203 13.71 -4.54 7.02
C ALA A 203 13.27 -5.30 5.77
N ASP A 204 12.12 -5.93 5.90
CA ASP A 204 11.41 -6.64 4.85
C ASP A 204 9.93 -6.35 5.07
N LEU A 205 9.33 -5.43 4.32
CA LEU A 205 7.94 -4.99 4.57
C LEU A 205 6.93 -6.08 4.23
N ASP A 206 5.77 -6.07 4.86
CA ASP A 206 4.73 -7.07 4.59
C ASP A 206 3.94 -6.76 3.32
N GLY A 207 4.11 -5.57 2.73
CA GLY A 207 3.40 -5.23 1.52
C GLY A 207 3.42 -3.76 1.15
N PHE A 208 2.55 -3.40 0.21
CA PHE A 208 2.40 -2.05 -0.30
C PHE A 208 0.92 -1.66 -0.35
N ASP A 209 0.67 -0.37 -0.15
CA ASP A 209 -0.64 0.25 -0.22
C ASP A 209 -0.66 1.31 -1.33
N LEU A 210 -1.71 1.35 -2.13
CA LEU A 210 -1.92 2.38 -3.14
C LEU A 210 -2.95 3.39 -2.63
N ASP A 211 -2.47 4.51 -2.10
CA ASP A 211 -3.28 5.68 -1.72
C ASP A 211 -3.12 6.76 -2.80
N ILE A 212 -3.67 6.47 -3.98
CA ILE A 212 -3.56 7.34 -5.15
C ILE A 212 -4.72 8.33 -5.11
N GLU A 213 -4.38 9.60 -4.92
CA GLU A 213 -5.35 10.69 -4.70
C GLU A 213 -5.52 11.61 -5.92
N HIS A 214 -4.82 11.30 -7.01
CA HIS A 214 -4.86 12.07 -8.27
C HIS A 214 -5.23 11.15 -9.43
N PRO A 215 -6.13 11.59 -10.34
CA PRO A 215 -6.49 10.79 -11.50
C PRO A 215 -5.27 10.45 -12.37
N PRO A 216 -5.13 9.18 -12.82
CA PRO A 216 -4.05 8.78 -13.70
C PRO A 216 -4.19 9.43 -15.08
N THR A 217 -3.12 10.01 -15.60
CA THR A 217 -3.11 10.65 -16.93
C THR A 217 -3.06 9.67 -18.09
N ASP A 218 -2.86 8.38 -17.82
CA ASP A 218 -2.71 7.31 -18.82
C ASP A 218 -3.82 6.24 -18.73
N GLY A 219 -4.96 6.61 -18.14
CA GLY A 219 -6.07 5.68 -17.89
C GLY A 219 -5.71 4.56 -16.91
N GLY A 220 -4.69 4.75 -16.08
CA GLY A 220 -4.26 3.84 -15.02
C GLY A 220 -3.28 2.76 -15.49
N ALA A 221 -2.70 2.87 -16.69
CA ALA A 221 -1.80 1.85 -17.24
C ALA A 221 -0.53 1.67 -16.39
N GLY A 222 0.08 2.76 -15.94
CA GLY A 222 1.24 2.73 -15.06
C GLY A 222 0.92 2.07 -13.71
N TYR A 223 -0.16 2.50 -13.06
CA TYR A 223 -0.57 1.93 -11.76
C TYR A 223 -0.99 0.46 -11.84
N ARG A 224 -1.68 0.05 -12.91
CA ARG A 224 -1.96 -1.38 -13.15
C ARG A 224 -0.68 -2.19 -13.28
N ALA A 225 0.29 -1.69 -14.05
CA ALA A 225 1.56 -2.37 -14.23
C ALA A 225 2.40 -2.43 -12.95
N LEU A 226 2.36 -1.37 -12.13
CA LEU A 226 2.95 -1.34 -10.79
C LEU A 226 2.34 -2.42 -9.88
N ALA A 227 1.01 -2.41 -9.74
CA ALA A 227 0.30 -3.35 -8.89
C ALA A 227 0.51 -4.81 -9.34
N ALA A 228 0.49 -5.07 -10.65
CA ALA A 228 0.78 -6.38 -11.21
C ALA A 228 2.25 -6.81 -10.99
N GLY A 229 3.20 -5.88 -11.14
CA GLY A 229 4.62 -6.13 -10.87
C GLY A 229 4.87 -6.49 -9.40
N LEU A 230 4.24 -5.79 -8.47
CA LEU A 230 4.32 -6.12 -7.04
C LEU A 230 3.75 -7.52 -6.75
N ARG A 231 2.63 -7.90 -7.37
CA ARG A 231 2.10 -9.27 -7.27
C ARG A 231 3.06 -10.33 -7.81
N ALA A 232 3.74 -10.04 -8.91
CA ALA A 232 4.76 -10.93 -9.46
C ALA A 232 5.93 -11.12 -8.47
N HIS A 233 6.41 -10.04 -7.84
CA HIS A 233 7.43 -10.10 -6.79
C HIS A 233 6.97 -10.91 -5.58
N PHE A 234 5.71 -10.76 -5.14
CA PHE A 234 5.15 -11.55 -4.05
C PHE A 234 5.10 -13.04 -4.37
N ALA A 235 4.86 -13.38 -5.64
CA ALA A 235 4.85 -14.75 -6.13
C ALA A 235 6.26 -15.34 -6.36
N SER A 236 7.33 -14.54 -6.30
CA SER A 236 8.71 -15.02 -6.42
C SER A 236 9.13 -15.89 -5.21
N PRO A 237 10.18 -16.71 -5.32
CA PRO A 237 10.71 -17.48 -4.18
C PRO A 237 11.06 -16.62 -2.97
N ALA A 238 11.60 -15.41 -3.18
CA ALA A 238 11.90 -14.47 -2.11
C ALA A 238 10.62 -13.90 -1.48
N GLY A 239 9.62 -13.58 -2.31
CA GLY A 239 8.34 -13.05 -1.85
C GLY A 239 7.55 -14.06 -1.01
N ARG A 240 7.56 -15.34 -1.42
CA ARG A 240 6.86 -16.44 -0.75
C ARG A 240 7.45 -16.86 0.60
N ARG A 241 8.58 -16.28 1.04
CA ARG A 241 9.16 -16.55 2.37
C ARG A 241 8.23 -16.12 3.52
N LYS A 242 7.31 -15.19 3.26
CA LYS A 242 6.24 -14.78 4.17
C LYS A 242 5.02 -14.28 3.40
N PRO A 243 3.82 -14.23 4.00
CA PRO A 243 2.66 -13.60 3.38
C PRO A 243 2.95 -12.14 2.99
N ARG A 244 2.46 -11.74 1.82
CA ARG A 244 2.58 -10.38 1.28
C ARG A 244 1.22 -9.80 0.95
N TYR A 245 1.06 -8.51 1.19
CA TYR A 245 -0.21 -7.82 1.03
C TYR A 245 -0.11 -6.67 0.03
N LEU A 246 -1.10 -6.56 -0.85
CA LEU A 246 -1.30 -5.41 -1.71
C LEU A 246 -2.66 -4.82 -1.37
N THR A 247 -2.69 -3.59 -0.86
CA THR A 247 -3.91 -2.86 -0.51
C THR A 247 -4.07 -1.60 -1.35
N ALA A 248 -5.26 -1.03 -1.37
CA ALA A 248 -5.52 0.25 -2.03
C ALA A 248 -6.56 1.06 -1.26
N SER A 249 -6.38 2.38 -1.24
CA SER A 249 -7.17 3.33 -0.45
C SER A 249 -8.06 4.23 -1.32
N PRO A 250 -9.06 3.69 -2.06
CA PRO A 250 -9.96 4.50 -2.88
C PRO A 250 -10.85 5.41 -2.02
N GLN A 251 -11.39 6.45 -2.62
CA GLN A 251 -12.46 7.26 -2.06
C GLN A 251 -13.81 6.52 -2.15
N CYS A 252 -14.79 6.98 -1.39
CA CYS A 252 -16.15 6.44 -1.33
C CYS A 252 -16.95 6.61 -2.62
N VAL A 253 -16.56 7.55 -3.50
CA VAL A 253 -17.25 7.78 -4.78
C VAL A 253 -17.03 6.60 -5.72
N VAL A 254 -18.10 6.12 -6.35
CA VAL A 254 -18.05 4.99 -7.29
C VAL A 254 -18.51 5.45 -8.69
N PRO A 255 -17.67 5.29 -9.74
CA PRO A 255 -16.30 4.79 -9.68
C PRO A 255 -15.33 5.81 -9.07
N ASP A 256 -14.38 5.33 -8.26
CA ASP A 256 -13.28 6.16 -7.78
C ASP A 256 -12.43 6.63 -8.96
N SER A 257 -12.18 7.94 -9.05
CA SER A 257 -11.51 8.57 -10.20
C SER A 257 -10.04 8.16 -10.35
N ASN A 258 -9.42 7.67 -9.28
CA ASN A 258 -7.98 7.48 -9.19
C ASN A 258 -7.59 6.01 -9.36
N LEU A 259 -8.38 5.10 -8.81
CA LEU A 259 -8.06 3.70 -8.58
C LEU A 259 -9.07 2.72 -9.17
N SER A 260 -10.27 3.15 -9.60
CA SER A 260 -11.29 2.22 -10.15
C SER A 260 -10.75 1.33 -11.27
N ALA A 261 -9.97 1.90 -12.20
CA ALA A 261 -9.36 1.15 -13.30
C ALA A 261 -8.28 0.15 -12.82
N VAL A 262 -7.63 0.42 -11.68
CA VAL A 262 -6.57 -0.42 -11.12
C VAL A 262 -7.16 -1.54 -10.29
N VAL A 263 -8.11 -1.22 -9.40
CA VAL A 263 -8.82 -2.17 -8.52
C VAL A 263 -9.59 -3.22 -9.34
N ARG A 264 -10.14 -2.85 -10.50
CA ARG A 264 -10.80 -3.81 -11.41
C ARG A 264 -9.83 -4.76 -12.12
N ALA A 265 -8.57 -4.38 -12.28
CA ALA A 265 -7.62 -5.10 -13.11
C ALA A 265 -6.62 -5.95 -12.32
N VAL A 266 -6.38 -5.63 -11.05
CA VAL A 266 -5.42 -6.33 -10.21
C VAL A 266 -6.08 -6.75 -8.90
N ARG A 267 -5.76 -7.94 -8.42
CA ARG A 267 -6.25 -8.44 -7.13
C ARG A 267 -5.59 -7.68 -5.98
N PHE A 268 -6.39 -7.08 -5.10
CA PHE A 268 -5.98 -6.51 -3.82
C PHE A 268 -6.43 -7.41 -2.66
N ASP A 269 -5.68 -7.41 -1.55
CA ASP A 269 -5.99 -8.19 -0.35
C ASP A 269 -6.98 -7.45 0.57
N ALA A 270 -6.94 -6.12 0.55
CA ALA A 270 -7.91 -5.27 1.23
C ALA A 270 -8.10 -3.96 0.45
N LEU A 271 -9.33 -3.43 0.56
CA LEU A 271 -9.66 -2.07 0.16
C LEU A 271 -10.05 -1.29 1.40
N PHE A 272 -9.75 -0.02 1.31
CA PHE A 272 -9.40 0.81 2.43
C PHE A 272 -10.10 2.15 2.13
N ILE A 273 -11.44 2.10 2.18
CA ILE A 273 -12.31 3.11 1.58
C ILE A 273 -12.36 4.34 2.48
N ARG A 274 -12.07 5.51 1.90
CA ARG A 274 -12.08 6.82 2.56
C ARG A 274 -13.31 7.65 2.22
#